data_AF-A0A166TT46-F1
#
_entry.id   AF-A0A166TT46-F1
#
_cell.length_a   1.000
_cell.length_b   1.000
_cell.length_c   1.000
_cell.angle_alpha   90.00
_cell.angle_beta   90.00
_cell.angle_gamma   90.00
#
_symmetry.space_group_name_H-M   'P 1'
#
loop_
_entity.id
_entity.type
_entity.pdbx_description
1 polymer ?
#
loop_
_entity_poly.entity_id
_entity_poly.type
_entity_poly.pdbx_seq_one_letter_code
_entity_poly.pdbx_strand_id
1 'polypeptide(L)'
;MKIIKYVNNYNMVSKFKNVILMTAIFSLFFLISFNVQAASFTDNQTVDSNKTWTIKFTSDIGFDDLTKQGITVTDSKGTKVNVGLQLGQDGRTITVTAPKGGYTAGKSYILNIGNKVHSTKGKVLNKEYKLNFNIKSNENRMLSGKKIKSGNLSTDYNIKQALKVRI
;
A
#
# COMPACT_ATOMS: atom_id res chain seq x y z
N MET A 1 -41.36 51.27 -29.51
CA MET A 1 -40.09 51.19 -28.73
C MET A 1 -40.14 50.28 -27.49
N LYS A 2 -41.30 49.95 -26.90
CA LYS A 2 -41.39 49.05 -25.71
C LYS A 2 -41.06 47.57 -25.97
N ILE A 3 -41.41 47.03 -27.15
CA ILE A 3 -41.25 45.60 -27.48
C ILE A 3 -39.77 45.18 -27.54
N ILE A 4 -38.90 46.00 -28.14
CA ILE A 4 -37.46 45.73 -28.25
C ILE A 4 -36.79 45.71 -26.85
N LYS A 5 -37.20 46.60 -25.94
CA LYS A 5 -36.75 46.57 -24.53
C LYS A 5 -37.16 45.28 -23.81
N TYR A 6 -38.36 44.77 -24.07
CA TYR A 6 -38.90 43.56 -23.42
C TYR A 6 -38.16 42.30 -23.88
N VAL A 7 -37.93 42.15 -25.19
CA VAL A 7 -37.18 41.04 -25.77
C VAL A 7 -35.72 41.02 -25.29
N ASN A 8 -35.06 42.17 -25.22
CA ASN A 8 -33.71 42.27 -24.68
C ASN A 8 -33.66 41.93 -23.18
N ASN A 9 -34.67 42.34 -22.40
CA ASN A 9 -34.73 41.99 -20.98
C ASN A 9 -34.97 40.48 -20.76
N TYR A 10 -35.82 39.84 -21.58
CA TYR A 10 -36.01 38.39 -21.54
C TYR A 10 -34.73 37.59 -21.88
N ASN A 11 -34.01 38.02 -22.92
CA ASN A 11 -32.71 37.43 -23.30
C ASN A 11 -31.60 37.68 -22.27
N MET A 12 -31.65 38.81 -21.55
CA MET A 12 -30.72 39.10 -20.44
C MET A 12 -31.01 38.20 -19.23
N VAL A 13 -32.28 38.10 -18.82
CA VAL A 13 -32.72 37.30 -17.67
C VAL A 13 -32.47 35.80 -17.89
N SER A 14 -32.68 35.28 -19.10
CA SER A 14 -32.37 33.88 -19.44
C SER A 14 -30.86 33.59 -19.45
N LYS A 15 -30.02 34.52 -19.92
CA LYS A 15 -28.56 34.42 -19.79
C LYS A 15 -28.09 34.45 -18.34
N PHE A 16 -28.67 35.32 -17.50
CA PHE A 16 -28.36 35.35 -16.07
C PHE A 16 -28.75 34.05 -15.36
N LYS A 17 -29.91 33.46 -15.68
CA LYS A 17 -30.31 32.14 -15.14
C LYS A 17 -29.33 31.03 -15.50
N ASN A 18 -28.86 30.99 -16.75
CA ASN A 18 -27.88 29.99 -17.18
C ASN A 18 -26.51 30.20 -16.53
N VAL A 19 -26.09 31.45 -16.30
CA VAL A 19 -24.85 31.77 -15.58
C VAL A 19 -24.95 31.35 -14.12
N ILE A 20 -26.09 31.61 -13.45
CA ILE A 20 -26.35 31.16 -12.07
C ILE A 20 -26.37 29.63 -11.98
N LEU A 21 -26.94 28.95 -12.98
CA LEU A 21 -26.95 27.48 -13.03
C LEU A 21 -25.54 26.90 -13.21
N MET A 22 -24.71 27.52 -14.07
CA MET A 22 -23.33 27.09 -14.29
C MET A 22 -22.44 27.31 -13.06
N THR A 23 -22.59 28.42 -12.35
CA THR A 23 -21.85 28.67 -11.09
C THR A 23 -22.30 27.73 -9.97
N ALA A 24 -23.58 27.37 -9.89
CA ALA A 24 -24.09 26.37 -8.95
C ALA A 24 -23.51 24.97 -9.23
N ILE A 25 -23.37 24.57 -10.49
CA ILE A 25 -22.77 23.27 -10.87
C ILE A 25 -21.26 23.26 -10.57
N PHE A 26 -20.55 24.35 -10.88
CA PHE A 26 -19.11 24.47 -10.65
C PHE A 26 -18.75 24.48 -9.15
N SER A 27 -19.58 25.11 -8.32
CA SER A 27 -19.44 25.07 -6.86
C SER A 27 -19.74 23.69 -6.26
N LEU A 28 -20.60 22.89 -6.90
CA LEU A 28 -20.87 21.51 -6.49
C LEU A 28 -19.65 20.60 -6.68
N PHE A 29 -18.81 20.86 -7.69
CA PHE A 29 -17.55 20.13 -7.92
C PHE A 29 -16.52 20.35 -6.79
N PHE A 30 -16.57 21.49 -6.09
CA PHE A 30 -15.67 21.78 -4.96
C PHE A 30 -16.00 21.01 -3.68
N LEU A 31 -17.19 20.39 -3.59
CA LEU A 31 -17.60 19.60 -2.42
C LEU A 31 -17.05 18.16 -2.44
N ILE A 32 -16.49 17.71 -3.56
CA ILE A 32 -15.98 16.35 -3.72
C ILE A 32 -14.58 16.26 -3.12
N SER A 33 -14.50 15.99 -1.82
CA SER A 33 -13.23 15.71 -1.15
C SER A 33 -12.69 14.35 -1.60
N PHE A 34 -11.59 14.34 -2.38
CA PHE A 34 -10.87 13.10 -2.68
C PHE A 34 -10.13 12.63 -1.43
N ASN A 35 -10.68 11.63 -0.73
CA ASN A 35 -9.97 10.96 0.35
C ASN A 35 -8.81 10.14 -0.22
N VAL A 36 -7.58 10.67 -0.14
CA VAL A 36 -6.37 9.95 -0.52
C VAL A 36 -5.90 9.12 0.68
N GLN A 37 -6.24 7.82 0.69
CA GLN A 37 -5.65 6.92 1.68
C GLN A 37 -4.23 6.53 1.26
N ALA A 38 -3.23 7.07 1.98
CA ALA A 38 -1.85 6.66 1.83
C ALA A 38 -1.65 5.21 2.30
N ALA A 39 -0.65 4.53 1.75
CA ALA A 39 -0.20 3.27 2.33
C ALA A 39 0.34 3.56 3.73
N SER A 40 -0.16 2.83 4.72
CA SER A 40 0.32 2.88 6.10
C SER A 40 1.05 1.58 6.39
N PHE A 41 2.33 1.67 6.75
CA PHE A 41 3.14 0.56 7.22
C PHE A 41 4.28 1.06 8.09
N THR A 42 4.67 0.26 9.08
CA THR A 42 5.87 0.52 9.88
C THR A 42 7.11 0.04 9.12
N ASP A 43 7.93 1.01 8.67
CA ASP A 43 9.21 0.73 8.02
C ASP A 43 10.31 0.43 9.05
N ASN A 44 11.39 -0.23 8.60
CA ASN A 44 12.57 -0.58 9.40
C ASN A 44 12.29 -1.44 10.65
N GLN A 45 11.22 -2.23 10.63
CA GLN A 45 10.84 -3.09 11.76
C GLN A 45 11.78 -4.30 11.91
N THR A 46 12.02 -4.72 13.15
CA THR A 46 12.75 -5.96 13.47
C THR A 46 11.77 -7.12 13.69
N VAL A 47 11.92 -8.20 12.93
CA VAL A 47 10.99 -9.33 12.86
C VAL A 47 11.72 -10.68 13.00
N ASP A 48 10.95 -11.74 13.22
CA ASP A 48 11.47 -13.11 13.23
C ASP A 48 11.85 -13.62 11.83
N SER A 49 12.74 -14.60 11.75
CA SER A 49 13.24 -15.15 10.47
C SER A 49 12.17 -15.82 9.61
N ASN A 50 11.04 -16.23 10.20
CA ASN A 50 9.90 -16.82 9.51
C ASN A 50 8.80 -15.80 9.15
N LYS A 51 9.10 -14.48 9.24
CA LYS A 51 8.13 -13.42 8.98
C LYS A 51 7.46 -13.61 7.61
N THR A 52 6.14 -13.60 7.64
CA THR A 52 5.30 -13.55 6.45
C THR A 52 4.71 -12.14 6.33
N TRP A 53 4.76 -11.58 5.12
CA TRP A 53 4.19 -10.26 4.82
C TRP A 53 2.84 -10.41 4.13
N THR A 54 1.93 -9.49 4.43
CA THR A 54 0.62 -9.41 3.78
C THR A 54 0.54 -8.08 3.05
N ILE A 55 0.29 -8.11 1.74
CA ILE A 55 0.08 -6.93 0.91
C ILE A 55 -1.40 -6.91 0.54
N LYS A 56 -2.11 -5.85 0.92
CA LYS A 56 -3.55 -5.69 0.65
C LYS A 56 -3.77 -4.58 -0.37
N PHE A 57 -4.36 -4.92 -1.49
CA PHE A 57 -4.64 -4.01 -2.58
C PHE A 57 -6.07 -3.44 -2.49
N THR A 58 -6.30 -2.30 -3.14
CA THR A 58 -7.62 -1.67 -3.22
C THR A 58 -8.54 -2.33 -4.26
N SER A 59 -7.98 -3.09 -5.19
CA SER A 59 -8.67 -3.68 -6.35
C SER A 59 -8.14 -5.10 -6.59
N ASP A 60 -8.92 -5.95 -7.28
CA ASP A 60 -8.52 -7.33 -7.59
C ASP A 60 -7.25 -7.37 -8.43
N ILE A 61 -6.36 -8.32 -8.12
CA ILE A 61 -5.01 -8.39 -8.69
C ILE A 61 -4.91 -9.43 -9.80
N GLY A 62 -4.27 -9.05 -10.91
CA GLY A 62 -3.82 -10.00 -11.93
C GLY A 62 -2.60 -10.76 -11.40
N PHE A 63 -2.80 -11.96 -10.86
CA PHE A 63 -1.72 -12.75 -10.25
C PHE A 63 -0.98 -13.63 -11.28
N ASP A 64 -0.37 -12.97 -12.25
CA ASP A 64 0.44 -13.59 -13.30
C ASP A 64 1.96 -13.42 -13.03
N ASP A 65 2.78 -13.77 -14.02
CA ASP A 65 4.23 -13.69 -13.89
C ASP A 65 4.76 -12.24 -13.89
N LEU A 66 4.04 -11.28 -14.47
CA LEU A 66 4.42 -9.86 -14.38
C LEU A 66 4.25 -9.36 -12.96
N THR A 67 3.10 -9.65 -12.33
CA THR A 67 2.85 -9.29 -10.93
C THR A 67 3.85 -9.98 -9.99
N LYS A 68 4.16 -11.27 -10.21
CA LYS A 68 5.20 -11.96 -9.43
C LYS A 68 6.58 -11.33 -9.59
N GLN A 69 6.94 -10.88 -10.80
CA GLN A 69 8.19 -10.15 -11.02
C GLN A 69 8.20 -8.76 -10.36
N GLY A 70 7.03 -8.17 -10.15
CA GLY A 70 6.84 -6.89 -9.48
C GLY A 70 6.95 -6.95 -7.96
N ILE A 71 6.86 -8.14 -7.34
CA ILE A 71 6.93 -8.32 -5.88
C ILE A 71 8.16 -9.15 -5.55
N THR A 72 9.17 -8.52 -4.95
CA THR A 72 10.45 -9.20 -4.67
C THR A 72 10.98 -8.82 -3.30
N VAL A 73 11.75 -9.72 -2.69
CA VAL A 73 12.57 -9.39 -1.52
C VAL A 73 14.04 -9.42 -1.94
N THR A 74 14.80 -8.40 -1.54
CA THR A 74 16.25 -8.32 -1.76
C THR A 74 16.99 -8.18 -0.45
N ASP A 75 18.22 -8.69 -0.39
CA ASP A 75 19.15 -8.38 0.70
C ASP A 75 19.74 -6.97 0.56
N SER A 76 20.59 -6.57 1.52
CA SER A 76 21.27 -5.27 1.51
C SER A 76 22.24 -5.06 0.32
N LYS A 77 22.58 -6.11 -0.42
CA LYS A 77 23.41 -6.06 -1.64
C LYS A 77 22.57 -5.98 -2.92
N GLY A 78 21.24 -5.99 -2.79
CA GLY A 78 20.31 -6.03 -3.93
C GLY A 78 20.12 -7.44 -4.51
N THR A 79 20.64 -8.48 -3.86
CA THR A 79 20.47 -9.87 -4.33
C THR A 79 19.06 -10.35 -4.00
N LYS A 80 18.36 -10.91 -4.99
CA LYS A 80 17.01 -11.45 -4.79
C LYS A 80 17.03 -12.65 -3.86
N VAL A 81 16.05 -12.66 -2.95
CA VAL A 81 15.80 -13.72 -1.99
C VAL A 81 14.62 -14.54 -2.49
N ASN A 82 14.75 -15.87 -2.47
CA ASN A 82 13.71 -16.78 -2.97
C ASN A 82 12.54 -16.89 -1.98
N VAL A 83 11.56 -16.00 -2.13
CA VAL A 83 10.33 -15.95 -1.32
C VAL A 83 9.16 -16.61 -2.04
N GLY A 84 8.18 -17.10 -1.27
CA GLY A 84 6.92 -17.59 -1.83
C GLY A 84 5.92 -16.46 -1.99
N LEU A 85 5.10 -16.52 -3.04
CA LEU A 85 3.98 -15.60 -3.28
C LEU A 85 2.68 -16.39 -3.41
N GLN A 86 1.64 -15.95 -2.71
CA GLN A 86 0.32 -16.57 -2.79
C GLN A 86 -0.77 -15.50 -2.86
N LEU A 87 -1.69 -15.65 -3.81
CA LEU A 87 -2.92 -14.85 -3.87
C LEU A 87 -3.92 -15.37 -2.83
N GLY A 88 -4.47 -14.47 -2.03
CA GLY A 88 -5.54 -14.74 -1.10
C GLY A 88 -6.87 -14.96 -1.80
N GLN A 89 -7.80 -15.65 -1.12
CA GLN A 89 -9.14 -15.95 -1.65
C GLN A 89 -9.98 -14.69 -1.95
N ASP A 90 -9.62 -13.55 -1.35
CA ASP A 90 -10.31 -12.27 -1.57
C ASP A 90 -9.92 -11.56 -2.87
N GLY A 91 -9.02 -12.15 -3.68
CA GLY A 91 -8.51 -11.61 -4.94
C GLY A 91 -7.66 -10.34 -4.80
N ARG A 92 -7.48 -9.84 -3.59
CA ARG A 92 -6.93 -8.51 -3.29
C ARG A 92 -5.79 -8.55 -2.28
N THR A 93 -5.43 -9.73 -1.80
CA THR A 93 -4.34 -9.92 -0.86
C THR A 93 -3.26 -10.80 -1.47
N ILE A 94 -2.00 -10.36 -1.39
CA ILE A 94 -0.85 -11.22 -1.69
C ILE A 94 -0.07 -11.47 -0.41
N THR A 95 0.18 -12.72 -0.11
CA THR A 95 1.03 -13.15 0.99
C THR A 95 2.44 -13.45 0.46
N VAL A 96 3.45 -12.87 1.11
CA VAL A 96 4.87 -13.09 0.81
C VAL A 96 5.48 -13.91 1.95
N THR A 97 5.74 -15.19 1.71
CA THR A 97 6.28 -16.10 2.73
C THR A 97 7.81 -16.04 2.72
N ALA A 98 8.40 -16.21 3.91
CA ALA A 98 9.84 -16.33 4.05
C ALA A 98 10.43 -17.46 3.17
N PRO A 99 11.72 -17.39 2.81
CA PRO A 99 12.42 -18.47 2.11
C PRO A 99 12.37 -19.78 2.89
N LYS A 100 12.62 -20.89 2.20
CA LYS A 100 12.85 -22.17 2.88
C LYS A 100 14.04 -22.03 3.84
N GLY A 101 13.81 -22.29 5.13
CA GLY A 101 14.80 -22.08 6.20
C GLY A 101 14.75 -20.69 6.87
N GLY A 102 13.90 -19.79 6.37
CA GLY A 102 13.75 -18.43 6.89
C GLY A 102 14.81 -17.46 6.39
N TYR A 103 14.64 -16.19 6.77
CA TYR A 103 15.64 -15.15 6.55
C TYR A 103 16.84 -15.32 7.51
N THR A 104 18.02 -14.85 7.09
CA THR A 104 19.25 -14.95 7.89
C THR A 104 19.20 -14.00 9.09
N ALA A 105 19.43 -14.53 10.29
CA ALA A 105 19.45 -13.75 11.53
C ALA A 105 20.48 -12.61 11.48
N GLY A 106 20.11 -11.45 12.04
CA GLY A 106 20.96 -10.26 12.07
C GLY A 106 21.18 -9.57 10.71
N LYS A 107 20.47 -9.99 9.65
CA LYS A 107 20.52 -9.36 8.33
C LYS A 107 19.31 -8.45 8.08
N SER A 108 19.48 -7.54 7.13
CA SER A 108 18.46 -6.60 6.68
C SER A 108 18.03 -6.91 5.26
N TYR A 109 16.76 -6.65 4.97
CA TYR A 109 16.11 -6.96 3.71
C TYR A 109 15.14 -5.85 3.30
N ILE A 110 14.80 -5.84 2.02
CA ILE A 110 13.84 -4.90 1.44
C ILE A 110 12.78 -5.68 0.68
N LEU A 111 11.50 -5.52 1.06
CA LEU A 111 10.36 -5.94 0.26
C LEU A 111 10.02 -4.82 -0.75
N ASN A 112 10.20 -5.11 -2.04
CA ASN A 112 9.96 -4.22 -3.16
C ASN A 112 8.66 -4.60 -3.88
N ILE A 113 7.82 -3.60 -4.13
CA ILE A 113 6.55 -3.74 -4.85
C ILE A 113 6.54 -2.68 -5.95
N GLY A 114 6.81 -3.11 -7.18
CA GLY A 114 7.07 -2.28 -8.34
C GLY A 114 5.91 -2.20 -9.32
N ASN A 115 6.10 -1.37 -10.36
CA ASN A 115 5.09 -1.02 -11.36
C ASN A 115 4.59 -2.18 -12.26
N LYS A 116 5.20 -3.36 -12.21
CA LYS A 116 4.70 -4.57 -12.92
C LYS A 116 3.46 -5.19 -12.27
N VAL A 117 3.22 -4.88 -11.00
CA VAL A 117 1.99 -5.28 -10.31
C VAL A 117 0.81 -4.54 -10.92
N HIS A 118 -0.22 -5.29 -11.32
CA HIS A 118 -1.40 -4.76 -11.98
C HIS A 118 -2.69 -5.41 -11.48
N SER A 119 -3.80 -4.69 -11.61
CA SER A 119 -5.15 -5.20 -11.35
C SER A 119 -5.62 -6.11 -12.48
N THR A 120 -6.66 -6.91 -12.24
CA THR A 120 -7.32 -7.71 -13.30
C THR A 120 -7.83 -6.88 -14.48
N LYS A 121 -7.98 -5.56 -14.30
CA LYS A 121 -8.37 -4.58 -15.33
C LYS A 121 -7.17 -3.93 -16.03
N GLY A 122 -5.95 -4.40 -15.79
CA GLY A 122 -4.71 -3.90 -16.41
C GLY A 122 -4.16 -2.62 -15.80
N LYS A 123 -4.81 -2.02 -14.80
CA LYS A 123 -4.29 -0.83 -14.11
C LYS A 123 -3.09 -1.19 -13.25
N VAL A 124 -1.97 -0.52 -13.47
CA VAL A 124 -0.71 -0.69 -12.71
C VAL A 124 -0.70 0.16 -11.44
N LEU A 125 0.25 -0.12 -10.54
CA LEU A 125 0.45 0.70 -9.34
C LEU A 125 0.75 2.16 -9.68
N ASN A 126 0.11 3.07 -8.93
CA ASN A 126 0.35 4.51 -9.06
C ASN A 126 1.75 4.93 -8.58
N LYS A 127 2.37 4.12 -7.72
CA LYS A 127 3.73 4.32 -7.20
C LYS A 127 4.32 3.00 -6.73
N GLU A 128 5.65 2.94 -6.68
CA GLU A 128 6.37 1.81 -6.09
C GLU A 128 6.40 1.93 -4.57
N TYR A 129 6.52 0.79 -3.89
CA TYR A 129 6.62 0.70 -2.44
C TYR A 129 7.84 -0.13 -2.05
N LYS A 130 8.57 0.36 -1.05
CA LYS A 130 9.71 -0.32 -0.45
C LYS A 130 9.49 -0.39 1.05
N LEU A 131 9.66 -1.59 1.62
CA LEU A 131 9.59 -1.86 3.05
C LEU A 131 10.91 -2.49 3.49
N ASN A 132 11.65 -1.77 4.30
CA ASN A 132 12.87 -2.21 4.95
C ASN A 132 12.52 -2.99 6.23
N PHE A 133 13.21 -4.10 6.46
CA PHE A 133 13.05 -4.88 7.69
C PHE A 133 14.35 -5.57 8.09
N ASN A 134 14.48 -5.84 9.40
CA ASN A 134 15.63 -6.47 10.01
C ASN A 134 15.22 -7.80 10.64
N ILE A 135 16.12 -8.78 10.64
CA ILE A 135 15.87 -10.06 11.33
C ILE A 135 16.54 -10.03 12.70
N LYS A 136 15.80 -10.42 13.75
CA LYS A 136 16.33 -10.55 15.11
C LYS A 136 17.67 -11.33 15.09
N SER A 137 18.68 -10.80 15.77
CA SER A 137 19.98 -11.46 15.90
C SER A 137 19.93 -12.60 16.93
N ASN A 138 20.75 -13.62 16.72
CA ASN A 138 20.92 -14.73 17.66
C ASN A 138 21.90 -14.43 18.81
N GLU A 139 22.54 -13.25 18.81
CA GLU A 139 23.57 -12.87 19.79
C GLU A 139 23.06 -12.89 21.24
N ASN A 140 21.77 -12.66 21.47
CA ASN A 140 21.16 -12.78 22.80
C ASN A 140 21.08 -14.23 23.33
N ARG A 141 21.26 -15.25 22.50
CA ARG A 141 21.22 -16.66 22.94
C ARG A 141 22.54 -17.16 23.53
N MET A 142 23.68 -16.53 23.20
CA MET A 142 24.99 -16.94 23.71
C MET A 142 25.36 -16.28 25.05
N LEU A 143 24.80 -15.12 25.37
CA LEU A 143 25.04 -14.42 26.64
C LEU A 143 24.16 -14.92 27.80
N SER A 144 23.13 -15.75 27.51
CA SER A 144 22.19 -16.23 28.52
C SER A 144 22.71 -17.38 29.40
N GLY A 145 23.92 -17.90 29.13
CA GLY A 145 24.57 -18.93 29.96
C GLY A 145 25.17 -18.41 31.28
N LYS A 146 25.11 -17.10 31.56
CA LYS A 146 25.65 -16.52 32.80
C LYS A 146 24.66 -15.55 33.46
N LYS A 147 23.97 -16.08 34.49
CA LYS A 147 23.09 -15.43 35.48
C LYS A 147 21.81 -14.76 34.95
N ILE A 148 20.66 -15.42 35.17
CA ILE A 148 19.32 -14.83 35.11
C ILE A 148 18.88 -14.48 36.54
N LYS A 149 18.71 -13.19 36.84
CA LYS A 149 17.71 -12.73 37.82
C LYS A 149 16.68 -11.91 37.05
N SER A 150 15.45 -12.41 37.10
CA SER A 150 14.14 -11.74 37.04
C SER A 150 13.89 -10.62 36.02
N GLY A 151 12.81 -10.81 35.25
CA GLY A 151 11.92 -9.71 34.86
C GLY A 151 12.10 -9.19 33.43
N ASN A 152 11.40 -9.78 32.46
CA ASN A 152 10.12 -9.23 31.99
C ASN A 152 9.66 -9.96 30.73
N LEU A 153 8.37 -10.28 30.77
CA LEU A 153 7.56 -10.97 29.77
C LEU A 153 7.56 -10.15 28.46
N SER A 154 8.22 -10.66 27.43
CA SER A 154 8.13 -10.12 26.06
C SER A 154 6.71 -10.31 25.56
N THR A 155 5.93 -9.23 25.54
CA THR A 155 4.60 -9.18 24.95
C THR A 155 4.70 -9.39 23.44
N ASP A 156 4.17 -10.53 23.01
CA ASP A 156 3.96 -10.93 21.63
C ASP A 156 2.99 -9.94 20.96
N TYR A 157 3.53 -9.03 20.14
CA TYR A 157 2.73 -8.23 19.24
C TYR A 157 2.85 -8.79 17.83
N ASN A 158 2.21 -9.94 17.62
CA ASN A 158 1.87 -10.44 16.30
C ASN A 158 0.71 -9.60 15.70
N ILE A 159 0.89 -8.28 15.63
CA ILE A 159 0.01 -7.41 14.87
C ILE A 159 0.26 -7.78 13.40
N LYS A 160 -0.73 -8.40 12.76
CA LYS A 160 -0.74 -8.64 11.31
C LYS A 160 -0.72 -7.29 10.60
N GLN A 161 0.48 -6.73 10.41
CA GLN A 161 0.67 -5.52 9.63
C GLN A 161 0.50 -5.87 8.16
N ALA A 162 -0.61 -5.42 7.57
CA ALA A 162 -0.84 -5.52 6.14
C ALA A 162 -0.38 -4.23 5.46
N LEU A 163 0.49 -4.35 4.47
CA LEU A 163 0.86 -3.25 3.61
C LEU A 163 -0.32 -2.91 2.70
N LYS A 164 -1.07 -1.83 3.00
CA LYS A 164 -2.20 -1.40 2.16
C LYS A 164 -1.68 -0.63 0.95
N VAL A 165 -1.80 -1.20 -0.23
CA VAL A 165 -1.29 -0.66 -1.50
C VAL A 165 -2.44 -0.25 -2.40
N ARG A 166 -2.31 0.89 -3.09
CA ARG A 166 -3.34 1.38 -4.01
C ARG A 166 -3.00 1.03 -5.45
N ILE A 167 -3.93 0.34 -6.10
CA ILE A 167 -3.91 -0.02 -7.52
C ILE A 167 -5.22 0.38 -8.17
#